data_AF-A0A2G9UZX8-F1
#
_entry.id   AF-A0A2G9UZX8-F1
#
_cell.length_a   1.000
_cell.length_b   1.000
_cell.length_c   1.000
_cell.angle_alpha   90.00
_cell.angle_beta   90.00
_cell.angle_gamma   90.00
#
_symmetry.space_group_name_H-M   'P 1'
#
loop_
_entity.id
_entity.type
_entity.pdbx_description
1 polymer ?
#
loop_
_entity_poly.entity_id
_entity_poly.type
_entity_poly.pdbx_seq_one_letter_code
_entity_poly.pdbx_strand_id
1 'polypeptide(L)'
;MTVQDYYADHRHLRPATRCALLMDLQFRIVGEYLKAIDTRRLTFASYEERAAAGSRLKADAQRLEALFSQLLDTGDINEPFSLISSLISSCGDVISLRDKSLLTLEVTTFSRKYPNIPVDLLAALLASRDDVSRSEAKYEFLLPLS
;
A
#
# COMPACT_ATOMS: atom_id res chain seq x y z
N MET A 1 -12.34 13.27 -12.71
CA MET A 1 -13.02 13.61 -11.46
C MET A 1 -12.33 12.86 -10.34
N THR A 2 -11.81 13.57 -9.36
CA THR A 2 -10.92 13.07 -8.30
C THR A 2 -11.62 13.12 -6.94
N VAL A 3 -11.12 12.38 -5.94
CA VAL A 3 -11.69 12.36 -4.58
C VAL A 3 -11.73 13.77 -3.97
N GLN A 4 -10.75 14.61 -4.30
CA GLN A 4 -10.67 15.99 -3.81
C GLN A 4 -11.79 16.88 -4.35
N ASP A 5 -12.29 16.61 -5.57
CA ASP A 5 -13.35 17.41 -6.20
C ASP A 5 -14.70 17.25 -5.48
N TYR A 6 -14.88 16.19 -4.68
CA TYR A 6 -16.10 15.91 -3.92
C TYR A 6 -16.08 16.38 -2.45
N TYR A 7 -14.97 16.97 -1.99
CA TYR A 7 -14.86 17.43 -0.60
C TYR A 7 -15.96 18.45 -0.24
N ALA A 8 -16.32 19.32 -1.18
CA ALA A 8 -17.37 20.32 -1.00
C ALA A 8 -18.75 19.70 -0.71
N ASP A 9 -19.03 18.52 -1.26
CA ASP A 9 -20.30 17.83 -1.10
C ASP A 9 -20.35 17.00 0.19
N HIS A 10 -19.22 16.40 0.59
CA HIS A 10 -19.14 15.52 1.76
C HIS A 10 -19.04 16.26 3.08
N ARG A 11 -18.58 17.52 3.11
CA ARG A 11 -18.46 18.30 4.36
C ARG A 11 -19.79 18.50 5.08
N HIS A 12 -20.92 18.37 4.37
CA HIS A 12 -22.26 18.53 4.92
C HIS A 12 -22.83 17.24 5.54
N LEU A 13 -22.13 16.10 5.40
CA LEU A 13 -22.51 14.85 6.05
C LEU A 13 -22.29 14.94 7.56
N ARG A 14 -23.08 14.16 8.32
CA ARG A 14 -22.83 13.96 9.76
C ARG A 14 -21.42 13.37 9.98
N PRO A 15 -20.70 13.75 11.05
CA PRO A 15 -19.30 13.32 11.26
C PRO A 15 -19.08 11.81 11.14
N ALA A 16 -19.89 11.00 11.81
CA ALA A 16 -19.83 9.54 11.73
C ALA A 16 -19.99 9.00 10.29
N THR A 17 -20.93 9.56 9.52
CA THR A 17 -21.16 9.18 8.12
C THR A 17 -19.98 9.59 7.23
N ARG A 18 -19.41 10.77 7.47
CA ARG A 18 -18.23 11.24 6.75
C ARG A 18 -17.01 10.37 7.06
N CYS A 19 -16.80 10.02 8.33
CA CYS A 19 -15.72 9.13 8.76
C CYS A 19 -15.82 7.75 8.07
N ALA A 20 -17.01 7.14 8.07
CA ALA A 20 -17.25 5.88 7.37
C ALA A 20 -16.96 5.99 5.85
N LEU A 21 -17.45 7.05 5.20
CA LEU A 21 -17.18 7.30 3.78
C LEU A 21 -15.67 7.45 3.50
N LEU A 22 -14.95 8.20 4.34
CA LEU A 22 -13.50 8.39 4.19
C LEU A 22 -12.74 7.07 4.38
N MET A 23 -13.19 6.20 5.30
CA MET A 23 -12.61 4.86 5.46
C MET A 23 -12.83 4.04 4.18
N ASP A 24 -14.05 3.98 3.66
CA ASP A 24 -14.37 3.25 2.43
C ASP A 24 -13.57 3.74 1.23
N LEU A 25 -13.44 5.06 1.07
CA LEU A 25 -12.62 5.67 0.03
C LEU A 25 -11.15 5.26 0.15
N GLN A 26 -10.60 5.30 1.36
CA GLN A 26 -9.22 4.91 1.58
C GLN A 26 -8.99 3.44 1.26
N PHE A 27 -9.87 2.54 1.70
CA PHE A 27 -9.83 1.12 1.36
C PHE A 27 -9.93 0.90 -0.16
N ARG A 28 -10.79 1.64 -0.84
CA ARG A 28 -10.93 1.55 -2.30
C ARG A 28 -9.63 1.94 -2.99
N ILE A 29 -9.05 3.08 -2.64
CA ILE A 29 -7.82 3.58 -3.27
C ILE A 29 -6.66 2.61 -3.04
N VAL A 30 -6.38 2.25 -1.77
CA VAL A 30 -5.28 1.32 -1.45
C VAL A 30 -5.52 -0.05 -2.07
N GLY A 31 -6.77 -0.53 -2.09
CA GLY A 31 -7.15 -1.78 -2.74
C GLY A 31 -6.83 -1.80 -4.24
N GLU A 32 -6.98 -0.70 -4.96
CA GLU A 32 -6.60 -0.66 -6.39
C GLU A 32 -5.08 -0.72 -6.60
N TYR A 33 -4.26 -0.15 -5.70
CA TYR A 33 -2.80 -0.36 -5.72
C TYR A 33 -2.44 -1.84 -5.54
N LEU A 34 -3.04 -2.49 -4.53
CA LEU A 34 -2.79 -3.90 -4.24
C LEU A 34 -3.24 -4.81 -5.39
N LYS A 35 -4.40 -4.55 -6.01
CA LYS A 35 -4.85 -5.29 -7.20
C LYS A 35 -3.91 -5.11 -8.39
N ALA A 36 -3.36 -3.91 -8.59
CA ALA A 36 -2.40 -3.68 -9.67
C ALA A 36 -1.11 -4.51 -9.48
N ILE A 37 -0.66 -4.65 -8.23
CA ILE A 37 0.46 -5.52 -7.86
C ILE A 37 0.10 -7.00 -8.10
N ASP A 38 -1.04 -7.45 -7.58
CA ASP A 38 -1.49 -8.84 -7.67
C ASP A 38 -1.65 -9.32 -9.12
N THR A 39 -2.27 -8.49 -9.95
CA THR A 39 -2.50 -8.78 -11.38
C THR A 39 -1.23 -8.73 -12.23
N ARG A 40 -0.05 -8.42 -11.63
CA ARG A 40 1.25 -8.31 -12.31
C ARG A 40 1.23 -7.42 -13.55
N ARG A 41 0.46 -6.34 -13.52
CA ARG A 41 0.54 -5.33 -14.59
C ARG A 41 1.91 -4.65 -14.65
N LEU A 42 2.74 -4.82 -13.63
CA LEU A 42 4.00 -4.14 -13.44
C LEU A 42 5.09 -5.15 -13.07
N THR A 43 6.10 -5.29 -13.93
CA THR A 43 7.36 -5.98 -13.65
C THR A 43 8.50 -4.98 -13.81
N PHE A 44 9.44 -4.99 -12.87
CA PHE A 44 10.56 -4.04 -12.81
C PHE A 44 11.88 -4.80 -12.91
N ALA A 45 12.38 -4.98 -14.13
CA ALA A 45 13.52 -5.83 -14.43
C ALA A 45 14.83 -5.26 -13.86
N SER A 46 15.04 -3.95 -14.03
CA SER A 46 16.25 -3.29 -13.54
C SER A 46 16.11 -2.79 -12.11
N TYR A 47 17.24 -2.56 -11.44
CA TYR A 47 17.23 -1.89 -10.14
C TYR A 47 16.70 -0.45 -10.26
N GLU A 48 17.03 0.24 -11.35
CA GLU A 48 16.59 1.61 -11.61
C GLU A 48 15.07 1.69 -11.72
N GLU A 49 14.44 0.75 -12.42
CA GLU A 49 12.98 0.62 -12.49
C GLU A 49 12.37 0.34 -11.11
N ARG A 50 12.97 -0.56 -10.33
CA ARG A 50 12.54 -0.88 -8.96
C ARG A 50 12.64 0.33 -8.03
N ALA A 51 13.75 1.08 -8.11
CA ALA A 51 13.97 2.28 -7.32
C ALA A 51 12.97 3.39 -7.70
N ALA A 52 12.72 3.60 -8.99
CA ALA A 52 11.74 4.55 -9.48
C ALA A 52 10.31 4.18 -9.04
N ALA A 53 9.94 2.90 -9.16
CA ALA A 53 8.65 2.39 -8.72
C ALA A 53 8.44 2.55 -7.21
N GLY A 54 9.44 2.16 -6.41
CA GLY A 54 9.38 2.32 -4.95
C GLY A 54 9.29 3.78 -4.52
N SER A 55 10.07 4.67 -5.15
CA SER A 55 9.98 6.12 -4.91
C SER A 55 8.60 6.68 -5.25
N ARG A 56 8.03 6.22 -6.38
CA ARG A 56 6.68 6.64 -6.80
C ARG A 56 5.61 6.20 -5.79
N LEU A 57 5.64 4.94 -5.35
CA LEU A 57 4.71 4.41 -4.35
C LEU A 57 4.80 5.17 -3.02
N LYS A 58 6.01 5.51 -2.57
CA LYS A 58 6.23 6.31 -1.36
C LYS A 58 5.66 7.73 -1.51
N ALA A 59 5.89 8.37 -2.64
CA ALA A 59 5.34 9.69 -2.93
C ALA A 59 3.80 9.66 -3.01
N ASP A 60 3.22 8.62 -3.60
CA ASP A 60 1.78 8.41 -3.64
C ASP A 60 1.20 8.18 -2.24
N ALA A 61 1.85 7.38 -1.39
CA ALA A 61 1.46 7.17 0.00
C ALA A 61 1.44 8.48 0.80
N GLN A 62 2.48 9.31 0.67
CA GLN A 62 2.57 10.64 1.31
C GLN A 62 1.47 11.59 0.84
N ARG A 63 1.18 11.61 -0.48
CA ARG A 63 0.08 12.43 -1.03
C ARG A 63 -1.27 11.99 -0.47
N LEU A 64 -1.51 10.68 -0.37
CA LEU A 64 -2.75 10.15 0.20
C LEU A 64 -2.86 10.44 1.69
N GLU A 65 -1.79 10.28 2.45
CA GLU A 65 -1.75 10.64 3.87
C GLU A 65 -2.08 12.12 4.08
N ALA A 66 -1.46 13.01 3.31
CA ALA A 66 -1.74 14.45 3.38
C ALA A 66 -3.21 14.77 3.00
N LEU A 67 -3.72 14.14 1.94
CA LEU A 67 -5.11 14.30 1.52
C LEU A 67 -6.08 13.87 2.63
N PHE A 68 -5.98 12.64 3.13
CA PHE A 68 -6.89 12.15 4.17
C PHE A 68 -6.75 12.92 5.48
N SER A 69 -5.53 13.34 5.84
CA SER A 69 -5.32 14.22 7.01
C SER A 69 -6.07 15.53 6.87
N GLN A 70 -6.02 16.18 5.70
CA GLN A 70 -6.79 17.41 5.42
C GLN A 70 -8.30 17.17 5.45
N LEU A 71 -8.77 16.02 4.95
CA LEU A 71 -10.20 15.69 4.94
C LEU A 71 -10.76 15.37 6.35
N LEU A 72 -9.88 14.99 7.28
CA LEU A 72 -10.19 14.69 8.68
C LEU A 72 -10.04 15.90 9.61
N ASP A 73 -9.26 16.92 9.21
CA ASP A 73 -8.96 18.13 9.99
C ASP A 73 -10.15 19.11 10.01
N THR A 74 -11.31 18.61 10.40
CA THR A 74 -12.55 19.36 10.56
C THR A 74 -12.95 19.54 12.02
N GLY A 75 -12.23 18.91 12.96
CA GLY A 75 -12.39 19.06 14.41
C GLY A 75 -13.66 18.46 15.03
N ASP A 76 -14.56 17.94 14.20
CA ASP A 76 -15.86 17.35 14.57
C ASP A 76 -15.90 15.81 14.43
N ILE A 77 -14.94 15.21 13.73
CA ILE A 77 -14.74 13.76 13.66
C ILE A 77 -13.95 13.33 14.89
N ASN A 78 -14.61 12.60 15.80
CA ASN A 78 -14.00 12.05 17.01
C ASN A 78 -13.84 10.52 16.93
N GLU A 79 -14.34 9.92 15.85
CA GLU A 79 -14.25 8.50 15.59
C GLU A 79 -12.80 8.08 15.28
N PRO A 80 -12.34 6.91 15.76
CA PRO A 80 -11.01 6.41 15.42
C PRO A 80 -10.84 6.27 13.91
N PHE A 81 -9.82 6.92 13.35
CA PHE A 81 -9.47 6.82 11.94
C PHE A 81 -8.00 6.46 11.79
N SER A 82 -7.71 5.31 11.19
CA SER A 82 -6.35 4.88 10.91
C SER A 82 -6.02 5.02 9.43
N LEU A 83 -4.90 5.69 9.15
CA LEU A 83 -4.38 5.79 7.79
C LEU A 83 -3.70 4.48 7.38
N ILE A 84 -4.14 3.92 6.27
CA ILE A 84 -3.62 2.68 5.67
C ILE A 84 -2.76 2.96 4.42
N SER A 85 -2.56 4.22 4.03
CA SER A 85 -1.67 4.61 2.93
C SER A 85 -0.23 4.14 3.14
N SER A 86 0.20 3.96 4.39
CA SER A 86 1.52 3.42 4.76
C SER A 86 1.77 2.01 4.19
N LEU A 87 0.71 1.25 3.88
CA LEU A 87 0.81 -0.04 3.19
C LEU A 87 1.45 0.10 1.79
N ILE A 88 1.07 1.14 1.04
CA ILE A 88 1.62 1.44 -0.29
C ILE A 88 3.12 1.77 -0.17
N SER A 89 3.49 2.55 0.85
CA SER A 89 4.90 2.87 1.13
C SER A 89 5.71 1.59 1.40
N SER A 90 5.19 0.69 2.23
CA SER A 90 5.83 -0.59 2.54
C SER A 90 5.95 -1.51 1.32
N CYS A 91 4.99 -1.49 0.38
CA CYS A 91 5.17 -2.16 -0.91
C CYS A 91 6.35 -1.56 -1.70
N GLY A 92 6.50 -0.23 -1.65
CA GLY A 92 7.62 0.46 -2.26
C GLY A 92 8.97 0.07 -1.65
N ASP A 93 9.04 -0.15 -0.33
CA ASP A 93 10.24 -0.65 0.36
C ASP A 93 10.67 -2.02 -0.18
N VAL A 94 9.74 -2.99 -0.25
CA VAL A 94 10.00 -4.34 -0.79
C VAL A 94 10.45 -4.28 -2.26
N ILE A 95 9.78 -3.49 -3.09
CA ILE A 95 10.10 -3.40 -4.54
C ILE A 95 11.50 -2.79 -4.74
N SER A 96 11.82 -1.72 -4.02
CA SER A 96 13.07 -0.96 -4.21
C SER A 96 14.27 -1.50 -3.43
N LEU A 97 14.09 -2.52 -2.57
CA LEU A 97 15.17 -3.08 -1.79
C LEU A 97 16.30 -3.60 -2.69
N ARG A 98 17.48 -2.98 -2.60
CA ARG A 98 18.61 -3.31 -3.48
C ARG A 98 19.20 -4.68 -3.17
N ASP A 99 19.39 -4.96 -1.89
CA ASP A 99 19.99 -6.21 -1.44
C ASP A 99 18.94 -7.32 -1.34
N LYS A 100 19.01 -8.26 -2.28
CA LYS A 100 18.10 -9.42 -2.34
C LYS A 100 18.16 -10.27 -1.07
N SER A 101 19.32 -10.35 -0.40
CA SER A 101 19.47 -11.16 0.82
C SER A 101 18.69 -10.61 2.02
N LEU A 102 18.34 -9.32 1.98
CA LEU A 102 17.53 -8.66 3.02
C LEU A 102 16.02 -8.77 2.79
N LEU A 103 15.57 -9.34 1.66
CA LEU A 103 14.14 -9.44 1.34
C LEU A 103 13.36 -10.24 2.38
N THR A 104 13.93 -11.34 2.90
CA THR A 104 13.27 -12.14 3.96
C THR A 104 12.98 -11.32 5.20
N LEU A 105 13.92 -10.47 5.62
CA LEU A 105 13.74 -9.58 6.77
C LEU A 105 12.65 -8.54 6.49
N GLU A 106 12.66 -7.95 5.30
CA GLU A 106 11.68 -6.93 4.91
C GLU A 106 10.26 -7.51 4.84
N VAL A 107 10.07 -8.67 4.21
CA VAL A 107 8.73 -9.30 4.15
C VAL A 107 8.26 -9.84 5.50
N THR A 108 9.17 -10.23 6.39
CA THR A 108 8.83 -10.56 7.78
C THR A 108 8.29 -9.33 8.51
N THR A 109 8.96 -8.19 8.36
CA THR A 109 8.53 -6.91 8.95
C THR A 109 7.20 -6.46 8.37
N PHE A 110 7.03 -6.58 7.05
CA PHE A 110 5.78 -6.31 6.36
C PHE A 110 4.63 -7.17 6.89
N SER A 111 4.81 -8.49 6.98
CA SER A 111 3.78 -9.42 7.46
C SER A 111 3.35 -9.13 8.90
N ARG A 112 4.31 -8.82 9.79
CA ARG A 112 4.02 -8.41 11.16
C ARG A 112 3.24 -7.10 11.24
N LYS A 113 3.56 -6.14 10.36
CA LYS A 113 2.88 -4.85 10.31
C LYS A 113 1.46 -4.96 9.71
N TYR A 114 1.26 -5.88 8.78
CA TYR A 114 -0.01 -6.08 8.07
C TYR A 114 -0.45 -7.55 8.06
N PRO A 115 -0.84 -8.11 9.22
CA PRO A 115 -1.11 -9.54 9.37
C PRO A 115 -2.31 -10.06 8.56
N ASN A 116 -3.18 -9.15 8.10
CA ASN A 116 -4.35 -9.48 7.29
C ASN A 116 -4.04 -9.56 5.78
N ILE A 117 -2.80 -9.32 5.36
CA ILE A 117 -2.43 -9.40 3.95
C ILE A 117 -2.23 -10.87 3.54
N PRO A 118 -2.90 -11.35 2.47
CA PRO A 118 -2.72 -12.71 2.00
C PRO A 118 -1.28 -12.99 1.55
N VAL A 119 -0.78 -14.18 1.87
CA VAL A 119 0.56 -14.64 1.44
C VAL A 119 0.72 -14.59 -0.09
N ASP A 120 -0.34 -14.90 -0.84
CA ASP A 120 -0.32 -14.81 -2.31
C ASP A 120 -0.09 -13.37 -2.80
N LEU A 121 -0.59 -12.36 -2.09
CA LEU A 121 -0.34 -10.95 -2.41
C LEU A 121 1.13 -10.58 -2.13
N LEU A 122 1.71 -11.07 -1.02
CA LEU A 122 3.15 -10.91 -0.76
C LEU A 122 3.99 -11.58 -1.85
N ALA A 123 3.57 -12.76 -2.31
CA ALA A 123 4.26 -13.46 -3.39
C ALA A 123 4.18 -12.70 -4.73
N ALA A 124 3.03 -12.07 -5.01
CA ALA A 124 2.88 -11.21 -6.18
C ALA A 124 3.76 -9.95 -6.09
N LEU A 125 3.83 -9.31 -4.91
CA LEU A 125 4.69 -8.16 -4.63
C LEU A 125 6.17 -8.49 -4.83
N LEU A 126 6.65 -9.60 -4.28
CA LEU A 126 8.04 -10.03 -4.48
C LEU A 126 8.32 -10.27 -5.97
N ALA A 127 7.40 -10.93 -6.65
CA ALA A 127 7.59 -11.27 -8.05
C ALA A 127 7.46 -10.08 -9.02
N SER A 128 7.02 -8.90 -8.59
CA SER A 128 7.08 -7.70 -9.44
C SER A 128 8.50 -7.20 -9.65
N ARG A 129 9.49 -7.71 -8.89
CA ARG A 129 10.91 -7.33 -8.99
C ARG A 129 11.67 -8.00 -10.13
N ASP A 130 11.07 -8.98 -10.81
CA ASP A 130 11.62 -9.82 -11.90
C ASP A 130 12.88 -10.64 -11.55
N ASP A 131 13.69 -10.20 -10.59
CA ASP A 131 14.81 -10.92 -9.99
C ASP A 131 14.41 -11.94 -8.92
N VAL A 132 13.10 -12.05 -8.64
CA VAL A 132 12.49 -13.04 -7.75
C VAL A 132 11.37 -13.75 -8.48
N SER A 133 11.49 -15.06 -8.66
CA SER A 133 10.44 -15.85 -9.30
C SER A 133 9.25 -16.10 -8.35
N ARG A 134 8.10 -16.51 -8.90
CA ARG A 134 6.89 -16.80 -8.09
C ARG A 134 7.13 -18.00 -7.14
N SER A 135 7.91 -18.98 -7.58
CA SER A 135 8.32 -20.12 -6.75
C SER A 135 9.29 -19.68 -5.66
N GLU A 136 10.30 -18.89 -6.01
CA GLU A 136 11.27 -18.37 -5.05
C GLU A 136 10.60 -17.50 -3.98
N ALA A 137 9.67 -16.62 -4.37
CA ALA A 137 8.82 -15.87 -3.45
C ALA A 137 8.15 -16.78 -2.41
N LYS A 138 7.50 -17.86 -2.85
CA LYS A 138 6.77 -18.78 -1.96
C LYS A 138 7.71 -19.61 -1.08
N TYR A 139 8.74 -20.20 -1.67
CA TYR A 139 9.57 -21.23 -1.02
C TYR A 139 10.79 -20.68 -0.29
N GLU A 140 11.32 -19.53 -0.69
CA GLU A 140 12.55 -18.97 -0.09
C GLU A 140 12.22 -17.84 0.89
N PHE A 141 11.31 -16.95 0.51
CA PHE A 141 11.03 -15.74 1.29
C PHE A 141 9.83 -15.85 2.22
N LEU A 142 8.80 -16.64 1.86
CA LEU A 142 7.52 -16.67 2.58
C LEU A 142 7.29 -17.95 3.42
N LEU A 143 7.92 -19.08 3.10
CA LEU A 143 7.89 -20.28 3.97
C LEU A 143 8.31 -20.00 5.42
N PRO A 144 9.29 -19.12 5.72
CA PRO A 144 9.65 -18.82 7.11
C PRO A 144 8.54 -18.08 7.90
N LEU A 145 7.48 -17.61 7.23
CA LEU A 145 6.36 -16.88 7.84
C LEU A 145 5.16 -17.77 8.18
N SER A 146 5.15 -19.02 7.69
CA SER A 146 4.04 -19.98 7.87
C SER A 146 4.19 -20.87 9.10
#